data_AF-A0AA39QDS4-F1
#
_entry.id   AF-A0AA39QDS4-F1
#
_cell.length_a   1.000
_cell.length_b   1.000
_cell.length_c   1.000
_cell.angle_alpha   90.00
_cell.angle_beta   90.00
_cell.angle_gamma   90.00
#
_symmetry.space_group_name_H-M   'P 1'
#
loop_
_entity.id
_entity.type
_entity.pdbx_description
1 polymer ?
#
loop_
_entity_poly.entity_id
_entity_poly.type
_entity_poly.pdbx_seq_one_letter_code
_entity_poly.pdbx_strand_id
1 'polypeptide(L)'
;PQYKKRGECPHCKVMESMEHVLVDCNIDGQNVLWQLARELWENHRQKWIPQTLGIALGSTLVQVKTKEEKTKLQPDCNYILITETVHMIWKVRCQW
;
A
#
# COMPACT_ATOMS: atom_id res chain seq x y z
N PRO A 1 11.61 25.17 -12.52
CA PRO A 1 11.84 25.52 -11.08
C PRO A 1 11.08 24.63 -10.07
N GLN A 2 9.85 24.20 -10.35
CA GLN A 2 8.99 23.46 -9.40
C GLN A 2 9.30 21.95 -9.26
N TYR A 3 9.97 21.32 -10.23
CA TYR A 3 10.25 19.88 -10.20
C TYR A 3 11.21 19.43 -9.09
N LYS A 4 12.12 20.31 -8.64
CA LYS A 4 13.11 19.98 -7.60
C LYS A 4 12.48 19.72 -6.23
N LYS A 5 11.28 20.25 -5.95
CA LYS A 5 10.57 20.05 -4.68
C LYS A 5 9.90 18.69 -4.54
N ARG A 6 9.82 17.89 -5.62
CA ARG A 6 9.14 16.58 -5.59
C ARG A 6 10.09 15.40 -5.38
N GLY A 7 11.40 15.61 -5.43
CA GLY A 7 12.39 14.54 -5.28
C GLY A 7 12.84 14.28 -3.84
N GLU A 8 12.39 15.10 -2.88
CA GLU A 8 12.74 14.95 -1.46
C GLU A 8 11.46 14.83 -0.65
N CYS A 9 11.42 13.88 0.28
CA CYS A 9 10.29 13.70 1.17
C CYS A 9 10.20 14.89 2.15
N PRO A 10 9.06 15.60 2.23
CA PRO A 10 8.93 16.76 3.12
C PRO A 10 9.02 16.39 4.61
N HIS A 11 8.72 15.13 4.96
CA HIS A 11 8.78 14.60 6.32
C HIS A 11 10.18 14.06 6.65
N CYS A 12 10.71 13.13 5.85
CA CYS A 12 11.95 12.43 6.14
C CYS A 12 13.23 13.18 5.69
N LYS A 13 13.11 14.20 4.82
CA LYS A 13 14.25 14.96 4.25
C LYS A 13 15.27 14.10 3.49
N VAL A 14 14.81 12.98 2.95
CA VAL A 14 15.61 12.07 2.12
C VAL A 14 15.14 12.12 0.67
N MET A 15 16.01 11.70 -0.25
CA MET A 15 15.61 11.47 -1.63
C MET A 15 14.48 10.46 -1.67
N GLU A 16 13.37 10.86 -2.26
CA GLU A 16 12.16 10.07 -2.28
C GLU A 16 12.20 9.04 -3.42
N SER A 17 12.02 7.77 -3.07
CA SER A 17 11.80 6.66 -3.99
C SER A 17 10.33 6.22 -3.95
N MET A 18 9.92 5.41 -4.94
CA MET A 18 8.58 4.81 -4.93
C MET A 18 8.36 3.90 -3.70
N GLU A 19 9.39 3.17 -3.28
CA GLU A 19 9.35 2.36 -2.06
C GLU A 19 9.22 3.23 -0.82
N HIS A 20 9.91 4.37 -0.76
CA HIS A 20 9.74 5.31 0.32
C HIS A 20 8.30 5.82 0.38
N VAL A 21 7.74 6.29 -0.73
CA VAL A 21 6.36 6.81 -0.78
C VAL A 21 5.34 5.76 -0.36
N LEU A 22 5.49 4.53 -0.87
CA LEU A 22 4.47 3.49 -0.69
C LEU A 22 4.63 2.69 0.59
N VAL A 23 5.84 2.55 1.14
CA VAL A 23 6.13 1.59 2.22
C VAL A 23 6.96 2.20 3.35
N ASP A 24 8.11 2.83 3.07
CA ASP A 24 9.06 3.18 4.15
C ASP A 24 8.77 4.50 4.85
N CYS A 25 8.05 5.41 4.22
CA CYS A 25 7.69 6.67 4.83
C CYS A 25 6.71 6.45 6.00
N ASN A 26 6.65 7.42 6.91
CA ASN A 26 5.71 7.45 8.03
C ASN A 26 4.99 8.80 8.10
N ILE A 27 4.79 9.43 6.93
CA ILE A 27 4.05 10.67 6.83
C ILE A 27 2.55 10.39 7.02
N ASP A 28 1.86 11.27 7.74
CA ASP A 28 0.50 11.04 8.21
C ASP A 28 -0.47 10.55 7.11
N GLY A 29 -0.40 11.13 5.90
CA GLY A 29 -1.30 10.72 4.81
C GLY A 29 -1.12 9.27 4.36
N GLN A 30 0.12 8.77 4.31
CA GLN A 30 0.39 7.39 3.91
C GLN A 30 0.07 6.41 5.05
N ASN A 31 0.42 6.76 6.28
CA ASN A 31 0.07 5.98 7.47
C ASN A 31 -1.44 5.78 7.64
N VAL A 32 -2.22 6.85 7.53
CA VAL A 32 -3.68 6.79 7.67
C VAL A 32 -4.28 5.87 6.60
N LEU A 33 -3.81 5.97 5.36
CA LEU A 33 -4.30 5.11 4.28
C LEU A 33 -3.97 3.63 4.51
N TRP A 34 -2.75 3.32 4.98
CA TRP A 34 -2.40 1.94 5.33
C TRP A 34 -3.15 1.42 6.55
N GLN A 35 -3.40 2.27 7.54
CA GLN A 35 -4.20 1.91 8.70
C GLN A 35 -5.64 1.57 8.30
N LEU A 36 -6.28 2.41 7.47
CA LEU A 36 -7.64 2.16 6.97
C LEU A 36 -7.70 0.88 6.14
N ALA A 37 -6.70 0.65 5.27
CA ALA A 37 -6.59 -0.59 4.51
C ALA A 37 -6.46 -1.81 5.43
N ARG A 38 -5.68 -1.69 6.50
CA ARG A 38 -5.52 -2.76 7.49
C ARG A 38 -6.82 -3.05 8.24
N GLU A 39 -7.53 -2.02 8.70
CA GLU A 39 -8.81 -2.17 9.39
C GLU A 39 -9.84 -2.88 8.50
N LEU A 40 -9.94 -2.49 7.22
CA LEU A 40 -10.81 -3.14 6.24
C LEU A 40 -10.41 -4.60 5.98
N TRP A 41 -9.12 -4.89 5.89
CA TRP A 41 -8.60 -6.25 5.69
C TRP A 41 -8.91 -7.17 6.88
N GLU A 42 -8.62 -6.70 8.11
CA GLU A 42 -8.81 -7.48 9.33
C GLU A 42 -10.32 -7.73 9.62
N ASN A 43 -11.21 -6.87 9.14
CA ASN A 43 -12.66 -7.08 9.20
C ASN A 43 -13.11 -8.37 8.49
N HIS A 44 -12.35 -8.83 7.48
CA HIS A 44 -12.59 -10.09 6.77
C HIS A 44 -11.99 -11.32 7.47
N ARG A 45 -11.55 -11.19 8.73
CA ARG A 45 -10.88 -12.24 9.53
C ARG A 45 -9.60 -12.80 8.89
N GLN A 46 -8.98 -12.03 8.00
CA GLN A 46 -7.70 -12.36 7.42
C GLN A 46 -6.58 -11.66 8.19
N LYS A 47 -5.42 -12.33 8.30
CA LYS A 47 -4.26 -11.74 8.96
C LYS A 47 -3.66 -10.67 8.04
N TRP A 48 -3.42 -9.48 8.58
CA TRP A 48 -2.71 -8.43 7.85
C TRP A 48 -1.31 -8.90 7.46
N ILE A 49 -0.96 -8.68 6.20
CA ILE A 49 0.39 -8.94 5.68
C ILE A 49 1.11 -7.59 5.64
N PRO A 50 2.30 -7.46 6.26
CA PRO A 50 3.11 -6.25 6.13
C PRO A 50 3.35 -5.92 4.66
N GLN A 51 3.14 -4.66 4.30
CA GLN A 51 3.26 -4.23 2.92
C GLN A 51 4.75 -4.10 2.57
N THR A 52 5.10 -4.63 1.41
CA THR A 52 6.40 -4.45 0.77
C THR A 52 6.15 -3.86 -0.61
N LEU A 53 7.17 -3.31 -1.26
CA LEU A 53 7.02 -2.80 -2.61
C LEU A 53 6.45 -3.88 -3.57
N GLY A 54 6.91 -5.12 -3.41
CA GLY A 54 6.44 -6.27 -4.19
C GLY A 54 4.97 -6.58 -3.97
N ILE A 55 4.47 -6.47 -2.74
CA ILE A 55 3.03 -6.69 -2.44
C ILE A 55 2.21 -5.51 -2.94
N ALA A 56 2.68 -4.28 -2.72
CA ALA A 56 1.98 -3.06 -3.15
C ALA A 56 1.77 -3.02 -4.68
N LEU A 57 2.79 -3.41 -5.45
CA LEU A 57 2.73 -3.40 -6.92
C LEU A 57 2.23 -4.72 -7.53
N GLY A 58 2.45 -5.84 -6.83
CA GLY A 58 2.19 -7.19 -7.31
C GLY A 58 1.01 -7.89 -6.65
N SER A 59 0.15 -7.17 -5.91
CA SER A 59 -0.96 -7.76 -5.14
C SER A 59 -1.88 -8.66 -5.97
N THR A 60 -2.08 -8.35 -7.25
CA THR A 60 -2.89 -9.14 -8.19
C THR A 60 -2.30 -10.51 -8.54
N LEU A 61 -0.99 -10.69 -8.31
CA LEU A 61 -0.26 -11.94 -8.55
C LEU A 61 -0.08 -12.78 -7.27
N VAL A 62 -0.38 -12.21 -6.10
CA VAL A 62 -0.21 -12.88 -4.81
C VAL A 62 -1.34 -13.89 -4.60
N GLN A 63 -1.01 -15.17 -4.63
CA GLN A 63 -1.93 -16.23 -4.22
C GLN A 63 -1.73 -16.54 -2.74
N VAL A 64 -2.64 -16.09 -1.89
CA VAL A 64 -2.63 -16.44 -0.46
C VAL A 64 -3.13 -17.88 -0.32
N LYS A 65 -2.20 -18.82 -0.10
CA LYS A 65 -2.54 -20.23 0.19
C LYS A 65 -2.77 -20.40 1.68
N THR A 66 -4.01 -20.60 2.11
CA THR A 66 -4.34 -21.05 3.47
C THR A 66 -4.23 -22.58 3.57
N LYS A 67 -3.80 -23.10 4.73
CA LYS A 67 -3.48 -24.53 4.93
C LYS A 67 -4.69 -25.48 4.84
N GLU A 68 -5.92 -24.97 4.86
CA GLU A 68 -7.11 -25.82 5.11
C GLU A 68 -8.20 -25.82 4.05
N GLU A 69 -8.19 -24.96 3.02
CA GLU A 69 -9.31 -24.96 2.06
C GLU A 69 -8.89 -24.96 0.60
N LYS A 70 -9.53 -25.89 -0.12
CA LYS A 70 -9.56 -26.03 -1.57
C LYS A 70 -9.83 -24.65 -2.18
N THR A 71 -8.92 -24.26 -3.06
CA THR A 71 -8.89 -23.07 -3.91
C THR A 71 -10.30 -22.66 -4.38
N LYS A 72 -10.98 -21.80 -3.61
CA LYS A 72 -12.00 -20.92 -4.19
C LYS A 72 -11.25 -19.74 -4.75
N LEU A 73 -11.03 -19.79 -6.07
CA LEU A 73 -10.60 -18.67 -6.89
C LEU A 73 -11.74 -17.63 -6.95
N GLN A 74 -12.17 -17.12 -5.78
CA GLN A 74 -12.92 -15.88 -5.75
C GLN A 74 -11.89 -14.75 -5.94
N PRO A 75 -12.22 -13.70 -6.70
CA PRO A 75 -11.40 -12.50 -6.71
C PRO A 75 -11.27 -12.02 -5.26
N ASP A 76 -10.08 -12.16 -4.69
CA ASP A 76 -9.80 -11.77 -3.32
C ASP A 76 -9.88 -10.23 -3.29
N CYS A 77 -11.03 -9.65 -2.89
CA CYS A 77 -11.26 -8.19 -2.89
C CYS A 77 -10.11 -7.38 -2.25
N ASN A 78 -9.36 -8.05 -1.38
CA ASN A 78 -8.04 -7.70 -0.89
C ASN A 78 -7.07 -7.07 -1.90
N TYR A 79 -6.89 -7.62 -3.11
CA TYR A 79 -5.96 -7.01 -4.06
C TYR A 79 -6.47 -5.66 -4.55
N ILE A 80 -7.79 -5.51 -4.71
CA ILE A 80 -8.43 -4.22 -5.05
C ILE A 80 -8.15 -3.21 -3.96
N LEU A 81 -8.35 -3.61 -2.69
CA LEU A 81 -8.06 -2.77 -1.54
C LEU A 81 -6.60 -2.28 -1.54
N ILE A 82 -5.63 -3.18 -1.78
CA ILE A 82 -4.21 -2.79 -1.85
C ILE A 82 -3.96 -1.85 -3.03
N THR A 83 -4.45 -2.15 -4.23
CA THR A 83 -4.21 -1.31 -5.42
C THR A 83 -4.84 0.08 -5.28
N GLU A 84 -6.04 0.16 -4.70
CA GLU A 84 -6.72 1.43 -4.44
C GLU A 84 -5.97 2.25 -3.39
N THR A 85 -5.50 1.60 -2.32
CA THR A 85 -4.70 2.26 -1.27
C THR A 85 -3.41 2.83 -1.86
N VAL A 86 -2.69 2.05 -2.67
CA VAL A 86 -1.48 2.49 -3.38
C VAL A 86 -1.78 3.69 -4.29
N HIS A 87 -2.86 3.63 -5.06
CA HIS A 87 -3.29 4.74 -5.91
C HIS A 87 -3.57 6.01 -5.09
N MET A 88 -4.29 5.89 -3.98
CA MET A 88 -4.61 7.02 -3.10
C MET A 88 -3.35 7.63 -2.48
N ILE A 89 -2.41 6.81 -1.98
CA ILE A 89 -1.13 7.28 -1.43
C ILE A 89 -0.39 8.09 -2.49
N TRP A 90 -0.29 7.55 -3.71
CA TRP A 90 0.38 8.22 -4.82
C TRP A 90 -0.28 9.55 -5.20
N LYS A 91 -1.61 9.58 -5.24
CA LYS A 91 -2.39 10.77 -5.57
C LYS A 91 -2.21 11.87 -4.52
N VAL A 92 -2.32 11.50 -3.23
CA VAL A 92 -2.10 12.41 -2.11
C VAL A 92 -0.67 12.98 -2.17
N ARG A 93 0.33 12.13 -2.42
CA ARG A 93 1.72 12.57 -2.59
C ARG A 93 1.93 13.57 -3.73
N CYS A 94 1.19 13.40 -4.83
CA CYS A 94 1.27 14.28 -6.00
C CYS A 94 0.56 15.63 -5.80
N GLN A 95 -0.32 15.74 -4.80
CA GLN A 95 -1.06 16.95 -4.45
C GLN A 95 -0.39 17.78 -3.34
N TRP A 96 0.61 17.22 -2.65
CA TRP A 96 1.48 17.93 -1.71
C TRP A 96 2.43 18.93 -2.39
#